data_AF-X0XSS1-F1
#
_entry.id   AF-X0XSS1-F1
#
_cell.length_a   1.000
_cell.length_b   1.000
_cell.length_c   1.000
_cell.angle_alpha   90.00
_cell.angle_beta   90.00
_cell.angle_gamma   90.00
#
_symmetry.space_group_name_H-M   'P 1'
#
loop_
_entity.id
_entity.type
_entity.pdbx_description
1 polymer ?
#
loop_
_entity_poly.entity_id
_entity_poly.type
_entity_poly.pdbx_seq_one_letter_code
_entity_poly.pdbx_strand_id
1 'polypeptide(L)' 'MRIRYGSLLAKEVDCTYSHAVKILQTLEALKLVEFEKKGRIKLIKLTKRGKTVADAIENIQSLIR' A
#
# COMPACT_ATOMS: atom_id res chain seq x y z
N MET A 1 1.12 14.45 0.90
CA MET A 1 0.87 13.02 1.26
C MET A 1 -0.35 12.54 0.49
N ARG A 2 -0.18 11.75 -0.58
CA ARG A 2 -1.32 11.24 -1.38
C ARG A 2 -1.98 10.08 -0.63
N ILE A 3 -3.20 10.30 -0.16
CA ILE A 3 -4.04 9.26 0.46
C ILE A 3 -4.61 8.40 -0.68
N ARG A 4 -4.21 7.13 -0.78
CA ARG A 4 -4.73 6.22 -1.83
C ARG A 4 -5.81 5.32 -1.22
N TYR A 5 -7.01 5.39 -1.78
CA TYR A 5 -8.13 4.53 -1.40
C TYR A 5 -7.89 3.11 -1.93
N GLY A 6 -8.38 2.09 -1.22
CA GLY A 6 -8.21 0.68 -1.65
C GLY A 6 -8.75 0.39 -3.06
N SER A 7 -9.81 1.09 -3.49
CA SER A 7 -10.35 1.01 -4.85
C SER A 7 -9.45 1.65 -5.91
N LEU A 8 -8.68 2.68 -5.55
CA LEU A 8 -7.72 3.32 -6.45
C LEU A 8 -6.47 2.45 -6.63
N LEU A 9 -5.99 1.84 -5.55
CA LEU A 9 -4.87 0.90 -5.58
C LEU A 9 -5.18 -0.34 -6.42
N ALA A 10 -6.39 -0.89 -6.32
CA ALA A 10 -6.80 -2.05 -7.13
C ALA A 10 -6.79 -1.74 -8.64
N LYS A 11 -7.16 -0.51 -9.03
CA LYS A 11 -7.11 -0.03 -10.42
C LYS A 11 -5.69 0.18 -10.94
N GLU A 12 -4.75 0.57 -10.09
CA GLU A 12 -3.35 0.80 -10.49
C GLU A 12 -2.54 -0.51 -10.64
N VAL A 13 -3.02 -1.60 -10.04
CA VAL A 13 -2.31 -2.90 -9.99
C VAL A 13 -2.98 -3.95 -10.90
N ASP A 14 -3.98 -3.57 -11.71
CA ASP A 14 -4.74 -4.46 -12.61
C ASP A 14 -5.21 -5.77 -11.94
N CYS A 15 -5.66 -5.69 -10.68
CA CYS A 15 -6.15 -6.84 -9.94
C CYS A 15 -7.57 -6.62 -9.42
N THR A 16 -8.29 -7.73 -9.17
CA THR A 16 -9.62 -7.65 -8.55
C THR A 16 -9.52 -7.03 -7.15
N TYR A 17 -10.60 -6.40 -6.70
CA TYR A 17 -10.66 -5.80 -5.38
C TYR A 17 -10.32 -6.80 -4.26
N SER A 18 -10.78 -8.05 -4.37
CA SER A 18 -10.48 -9.10 -3.38
C SER A 18 -9.00 -9.48 -3.34
N HIS A 19 -8.31 -9.49 -4.49
CA HIS A 19 -6.86 -9.70 -4.54
C HIS A 19 -6.11 -8.53 -3.91
N ALA A 20 -6.48 -7.29 -4.23
CA ALA A 20 -5.88 -6.09 -3.63
C ALA A 20 -6.05 -6.09 -2.10
N VAL A 21 -7.23 -6.45 -1.59
CA VAL A 21 -7.50 -6.54 -0.15
C VAL A 21 -6.60 -7.59 0.52
N LYS A 22 -6.44 -8.77 -0.07
CA LYS A 22 -5.55 -9.82 0.47
C LYS A 22 -4.10 -9.33 0.56
N ILE A 23 -3.59 -8.69 -0.49
CA ILE A 23 -2.24 -8.11 -0.50
C ILE A 23 -2.10 -7.06 0.61
N LEU A 24 -3.05 -6.15 0.73
CA LEU A 24 -3.03 -5.11 1.76
C LEU A 24 -3.09 -5.68 3.18
N GLN A 25 -3.84 -6.76 3.40
CA GLN A 25 -3.85 -7.49 4.68
C GLN A 25 -2.49 -8.13 4.97
N THR A 26 -1.83 -8.71 3.97
CA THR A 26 -0.47 -9.23 4.14
C THR A 26 0.52 -8.12 4.49
N LEU A 27 0.43 -6.97 3.80
CA LEU A 27 1.29 -5.81 4.09
C LEU A 27 1.04 -5.24 5.49
N GLU A 28 -0.19 -5.26 5.98
CA GLU A 28 -0.53 -4.88 7.36
C GLU A 28 0.07 -5.87 8.37
N ALA A 29 -0.07 -7.18 8.12
CA ALA A 29 0.52 -8.22 8.98
C ALA A 29 2.05 -8.10 9.08
N LEU A 30 2.70 -7.67 7.99
CA LEU A 30 4.14 -7.37 7.94
C LEU A 30 4.51 -6.00 8.56
N LYS A 31 3.52 -5.23 9.03
CA LYS A 31 3.64 -3.87 9.58
C LYS A 31 4.22 -2.86 8.59
N LEU A 32 3.97 -3.05 7.29
CA LEU A 32 4.38 -2.14 6.23
C LEU A 32 3.31 -1.08 5.94
N VAL A 33 2.05 -1.43 6.11
CA VAL A 33 0.93 -0.49 6.04
C VAL A 33 0.09 -0.54 7.31
N GLU A 34 -0.67 0.51 7.54
CA GLU A 34 -1.71 0.58 8.57
C GLU A 34 -3.02 1.02 7.93
N PHE A 35 -4.14 0.54 8.49
CA PHE A 35 -5.45 1.00 8.12
C PHE A 35 -6.04 1.96 9.15
N GLU A 36 -6.45 3.13 8.70
CA GLU A 36 -7.16 4.11 9.52
C GLU A 36 -8.63 4.18 9.09
N LYS A 37 -9.55 3.95 10.02
CA LYS A 37 -10.99 4.05 9.76
C LYS A 37 -11.46 5.47 10.02
N LYS A 38 -11.95 6.15 8.99
CA LYS A 38 -12.67 7.44 9.09
C LYS A 38 -14.11 7.26 8.63
N GLY A 39 -15.01 7.05 9.57
CA GLY A 39 -16.42 6.75 9.27
C GLY A 39 -16.58 5.45 8.48
N ARG A 40 -17.16 5.53 7.27
CA ARG A 40 -17.31 4.39 6.34
C ARG A 40 -16.09 4.16 5.45
N ILE A 41 -15.09 5.04 5.51
CA ILE A 41 -13.90 5.00 4.66
C ILE A 41 -12.76 4.31 5.42
N LYS A 42 -12.10 3.34 4.78
CA LYS A 42 -10.86 2.70 5.24
C LYS A 42 -9.70 3.33 4.46
N LEU A 43 -8.90 4.14 5.14
CA LEU A 43 -7.69 4.75 4.60
C LEU A 43 -6.51 3.82 4.82
N ILE A 44 -5.57 3.81 3.88
CA ILE A 44 -4.35 3.00 3.92
C ILE A 44 -3.17 3.96 3.95
N LYS A 45 -2.23 3.74 4.86
CA LYS A 45 -0.99 4.52 4.98
C LYS A 45 0.20 3.60 5.12
N LEU A 46 1.35 4.03 4.61
CA LEU A 46 2.63 3.39 4.91
C LEU A 46 3.01 3.69 6.36
N THR A 47 3.47 2.66 7.07
CA THR A 47 4.15 2.86 8.35
C THR A 47 5.54 3.46 8.11
N LYS A 48 6.24 3.87 9.18
CA LYS A 48 7.65 4.29 9.08
C LYS A 48 8.52 3.20 8.42
N ARG A 49 8.31 1.93 8.79
CA ARG A 49 9.00 0.79 8.19
C ARG A 49 8.60 0.59 6.73
N GLY A 50 7.31 0.70 6.42
CA GLY A 50 6.81 0.62 5.05
C GLY A 50 7.43 1.66 4.14
N LYS A 51 7.63 2.88 4.64
CA LYS A 51 8.32 3.94 3.91
C LYS A 51 9.77 3.58 3.60
N THR A 52 10.53 3.11 4.58
CA THR A 52 11.91 2.66 4.35
C THR A 52 12.01 1.54 3.32
N VAL A 53 11.07 0.59 3.33
CA VAL A 53 11.03 -0.48 2.31
C VAL A 53 10.68 0.08 0.94
N ALA A 54 9.71 1.00 0.84
CA ALA A 54 9.36 1.66 -0.40
C ALA A 54 10.56 2.43 -1.00
N ASP A 55 11.27 3.21 -0.18
CA ASP A 55 12.46 3.94 -0.58
C ASP A 55 13.56 3.00 -1.12
N ALA A 56 13.74 1.83 -0.49
CA ALA A 56 14.70 0.81 -0.96
C ALA A 56 14.29 0.20 -2.32
N ILE A 57 13.00 -0.04 -2.54
CA ILE A 57 12.48 -0.54 -3.82
C ILE A 57 12.67 0.51 -4.92
N GLU A 58 12.39 1.78 -4.63
CA GLU A 58 12.62 2.89 -5.58
C GLU A 58 14.11 3.00 -5.97
N ASN A 59 15.02 2.86 -5.00
CA ASN A 59 16.45 2.83 -5.27
C ASN A 59 16.88 1.64 -6.13
N ILE A 60 16.29 0.46 -5.94
CA ILE A 60 16.58 -0.68 -6.82
C ILE A 60 16.06 -0.40 -8.24
N GLN A 61 14.85 0.15 -8.36
CA GLN A 61 14.25 0.48 -9.65
C GLN A 61 15.08 1.50 -10.44
N SER A 62 15.72 2.47 -9.78
CA SER A 62 16.56 3.47 -10.44
C SER A 62 17.90 2.90 -10.94
N LEU A 63 18.34 1.74 -10.45
CA LEU A 63 19.55 1.07 -10.91
C LEU A 63 19.32 0.18 -12.14
N ILE A 64 18.07 -0.25 -12.37
CA ILE A 64 17.70 -1.19 -13.44
C ILE A 64 16.91 -0.53 -14.59
N ARG A 65 16.62 0.77 -14.48
CA ARG A 65 15.99 1.59 -15.53
C ARG A 65 17.01 2.54 -16.13
#